data_AF-A0A2A9JZJ0-F1
#
_entry.id   AF-A0A2A9JZJ0-F1
#
_cell.length_a   1.000
_cell.length_b   1.000
_cell.length_c   1.000
_cell.angle_alpha   90.00
_cell.angle_beta   90.00
_cell.angle_gamma   90.00
#
_symmetry.space_group_name_H-M   'P 1'
#
loop_
_entity.id
_entity.type
_entity.pdbx_description
1 polymer ?
#
loop_
_entity_poly.entity_id
_entity_poly.type
_entity_poly.pdbx_seq_one_letter_code
_entity_poly.pdbx_strand_id
1 'polypeptide(L)' 'MDNQKIVAQRHAKIFDVCEEKLQRSLSDHERNFVRSREGFIALEMIEDSVAAMSPRELVAYLNSEIVS' A
#
# COMPACT_ATOMS: atom_id res chain seq x y z
N MET A 1 17.20 16.62 -1.32
CA MET A 1 16.71 15.88 -2.49
C MET A 1 16.36 14.48 -2.00
N ASP A 2 15.32 14.31 -1.19
CA ASP A 2 15.20 13.03 -0.44
C ASP A 2 13.77 12.51 -0.31
N ASN A 3 12.74 13.36 -0.44
CA ASN A 3 11.35 12.92 -0.33
C ASN A 3 10.96 11.87 -1.36
N GLN A 4 11.39 11.99 -2.62
CA GLN A 4 11.04 11.01 -3.66
C GLN A 4 11.65 9.62 -3.39
N LYS A 5 12.89 9.56 -2.87
CA LYS A 5 13.54 8.29 -2.49
C LYS A 5 12.87 7.68 -1.27
N ILE A 6 12.54 8.48 -0.26
CA ILE A 6 11.85 8.03 0.95
C ILE A 6 10.45 7.50 0.60
N VAL A 7 9.71 8.20 -0.26
CA VAL A 7 8.39 7.77 -0.76
C VAL A 7 8.52 6.44 -1.53
N ALA A 8 9.51 6.30 -2.41
CA ALA A 8 9.74 5.06 -3.15
C ALA A 8 10.07 3.88 -2.22
N GLN A 9 10.90 4.10 -1.19
CA GLN A 9 11.22 3.08 -0.18
C GLN A 9 9.99 2.66 0.63
N ARG A 10 9.11 3.61 0.98
CA ARG A 10 7.85 3.33 1.68
C ARG A 10 6.88 2.54 0.81
N HIS A 11 6.72 2.92 -0.47
CA HIS A 11 5.92 2.14 -1.40
C HIS A 11 6.42 0.71 -1.52
N ALA A 12 7.75 0.51 -1.66
CA ALA A 12 8.33 -0.82 -1.71
C ALA A 12 8.01 -1.63 -0.44
N LYS A 13 8.17 -1.03 0.75
CA LYS A 13 7.83 -1.70 2.02
C LYS A 13 6.36 -2.08 2.11
N ILE A 14 5.45 -1.19 1.71
CA ILE A 14 4.00 -1.48 1.70
C ILE A 14 3.70 -2.63 0.73
N PHE A 15 4.34 -2.65 -0.44
CA PHE A 15 4.18 -3.76 -1.39
C PHE A 15 4.66 -5.08 -0.80
N ASP A 16 5.84 -5.10 -0.16
CA ASP A 16 6.38 -6.31 0.46
C ASP A 16 5.43 -6.85 1.54
N VAL A 17 4.91 -5.99 2.43
CA VAL A 17 3.97 -6.39 3.48
C VAL A 17 2.66 -6.91 2.89
N CYS A 18 2.15 -6.27 1.83
CA CYS A 18 0.95 -6.72 1.16
C CYS A 18 1.15 -8.09 0.48
N GLU A 19 2.24 -8.26 -0.28
CA GLU A 19 2.52 -9.50 -1.00
C GLU A 19 2.81 -10.66 -0.03
N GLU A 20 3.48 -10.39 1.09
CA GLU A 20 3.68 -11.34 2.18
C GLU A 20 2.36 -11.75 2.83
N LYS A 21 1.48 -10.81 3.18
CA LYS A 21 0.18 -11.14 3.77
C LYS A 21 -0.74 -11.90 2.83
N LEU A 22 -0.73 -11.54 1.56
CA LEU A 22 -1.60 -12.15 0.55
C LEU A 22 -1.02 -13.45 -0.02
N GLN A 23 0.27 -13.73 0.21
CA GLN A 23 1.00 -14.86 -0.37
C GLN A 23 0.89 -14.89 -1.90
N ARG A 24 0.83 -13.69 -2.52
CA ARG A 24 0.79 -13.49 -3.97
C ARG A 24 1.29 -12.09 -4.31
N SER A 25 1.70 -11.88 -5.56
CA SER A 25 2.02 -10.54 -6.04
C SER A 25 0.78 -9.64 -6.12
N LEU A 26 0.98 -8.35 -5.91
CA LEU A 26 -0.05 -7.33 -6.11
C LEU A 26 -0.34 -7.13 -7.59
N SER A 27 -1.61 -6.96 -7.92
CA SER A 27 -2.05 -6.55 -9.25
C SER A 27 -1.71 -5.07 -9.52
N ASP A 28 -1.72 -4.68 -10.79
CA ASP A 28 -1.46 -3.28 -11.17
C ASP A 28 -2.45 -2.30 -10.54
N HIS A 29 -3.71 -2.72 -10.34
CA HIS A 29 -4.72 -1.92 -9.66
C HIS A 29 -4.32 -1.65 -8.20
N GLU A 30 -3.98 -2.69 -7.45
CA GLU A 30 -3.60 -2.59 -6.03
C GLU A 30 -2.31 -1.76 -5.86
N ARG A 31 -1.36 -1.90 -6.80
CA ARG A 31 -0.13 -1.09 -6.83
C ARG A 31 -0.43 0.38 -7.10
N ASN A 32 -1.36 0.67 -8.00
CA ASN A 32 -1.79 2.04 -8.30
C ASN A 32 -2.54 2.66 -7.12
N PHE A 33 -3.34 1.88 -6.38
CA PHE A 33 -4.01 2.35 -5.17
C PHE A 33 -3.01 2.87 -4.14
N VAL A 34 -1.99 2.06 -3.79
CA VAL A 34 -0.95 2.47 -2.83
C VAL A 34 -0.21 3.72 -3.33
N ARG A 35 0.12 3.78 -4.62
CA ARG A 35 0.81 4.94 -5.22
C ARG A 35 -0.03 6.21 -5.20
N SER A 36 -1.34 6.10 -5.36
CA SER A 36 -2.25 7.27 -5.41
C SER A 36 -2.29 8.06 -4.09
N ARG A 37 -1.95 7.42 -2.97
CA ARG A 37 -1.91 8.05 -1.65
C ARG A 37 -0.57 8.73 -1.41
N GLU A 38 -0.22 9.66 -2.30
CA GLU A 38 1.03 10.42 -2.25
C GLU A 38 1.05 11.37 -1.05
N GLY A 39 1.58 10.89 0.07
CA GLY A 39 1.81 11.69 1.25
C GLY A 39 2.52 10.88 2.32
N PHE A 40 3.53 11.45 2.98
CA PHE A 40 4.31 10.75 4.01
C PHE A 40 3.41 10.16 5.11
N ILE A 41 2.47 10.97 5.62
CA ILE A 41 1.46 10.59 6.61
C ILE A 41 0.50 9.55 6.03
N ALA A 42 0.02 9.75 4.80
CA ALA A 42 -0.90 8.82 4.16
C ALA A 42 -0.26 7.43 3.95
N LEU A 43 1.02 7.38 3.57
CA LEU A 43 1.78 6.15 3.40
C LEU A 43 2.08 5.45 4.72
N GLU A 44 2.44 6.19 5.77
CA GLU A 44 2.56 5.63 7.12
C GLU A 44 1.24 5.02 7.59
N MET A 45 0.14 5.74 7.42
CA MET A 45 -1.19 5.24 7.77
C MET A 45 -1.57 4.00 6.96
N ILE A 46 -1.23 3.93 5.66
CA ILE A 46 -1.44 2.73 4.85
C ILE A 46 -0.61 1.58 5.39
N GLU A 47 0.68 1.79 5.65
CA GLU A 47 1.58 0.75 6.16
C GLU A 47 1.04 0.13 7.45
N ASP A 48 0.66 0.97 8.41
CA ASP A 48 0.07 0.54 9.69
C ASP A 48 -1.26 -0.19 9.48
N SER A 49 -2.12 0.32 8.59
CA SER A 49 -3.41 -0.29 8.27
C SER A 49 -3.22 -1.69 7.64
N VAL A 50 -2.33 -1.80 6.67
CA VAL A 50 -1.99 -3.06 6.00
C VAL A 50 -1.41 -4.07 7.00
N ALA A 51 -0.52 -3.61 7.89
CA ALA A 51 0.07 -4.44 8.93
C ALA A 51 -0.99 -5.02 9.89
N ALA A 52 -2.02 -4.25 10.23
CA ALA A 52 -3.08 -4.66 11.15
C ALA A 52 -4.19 -5.51 10.51
N MET A 53 -4.42 -5.41 9.20
CA MET A 53 -5.53 -6.09 8.52
C MET A 53 -5.29 -7.59 8.28
N SER A 54 -6.37 -8.38 8.29
CA SER A 54 -6.35 -9.77 7.80
C SER A 54 -6.21 -9.81 6.26
N PRO A 55 -5.77 -10.93 5.67
CA PRO A 55 -5.62 -11.03 4.22
C PRO A 55 -6.91 -10.70 3.44
N ARG A 56 -8.08 -11.08 3.97
CA ARG A 56 -9.37 -10.82 3.33
C ARG A 56 -9.73 -9.32 3.35
N GLU A 57 -9.51 -8.65 4.47
CA GLU A 57 -9.74 -7.21 4.61
C GLU A 57 -8.76 -6.41 3.75
N LEU A 58 -7.50 -6.88 3.68
CA LEU A 58 -6.48 -6.27 2.86
C LEU A 58 -6.85 -6.29 1.37
N VAL A 59 -7.35 -7.40 0.84
CA VAL A 59 -7.86 -7.46 -0.55
C VAL A 59 -8.99 -6.45 -0.74
N ALA A 60 -9.97 -6.41 0.16
CA ALA A 60 -11.09 -5.47 0.05
C ALA A 60 -10.63 -4.01 0.11
N TYR A 61 -9.64 -3.70 0.95
CA TYR A 61 -9.06 -2.37 1.08
C TYR A 61 -8.29 -1.94 -0.17
N LEU A 62 -7.40 -2.79 -0.70
CA LEU A 62 -6.61 -2.48 -1.89
C LEU A 62 -7.43 -2.40 -3.18
N ASN A 63 -8.62 -3.02 -3.19
CA ASN A 63 -9.60 -2.94 -4.27
C ASN A 63 -10.78 -2.01 -3.93
N SER A 64 -10.69 -1.25 -2.83
CA SER A 64 -11.68 -0.22 -2.54
C SER A 64 -11.46 0.91 -3.54
N GLU A 65 -12.50 1.23 -4.33
CA GLU A 65 -12.41 2.31 -5.29
C GLU A 65 -11.97 3.59 -4.58
N ILE A 66 -10.99 4.27 -5.16
CA ILE A 66 -10.68 5.63 -4.80
C ILE A 66 -11.84 6.45 -5.34
N VAL A 67 -12.81 6.77 -4.47
CA VAL A 67 -13.71 7.89 -4.73
C VAL A 67 -12.79 9.11 -4.84
N SER A 68 -12.64 9.58 -6.08
CA SER A 68 -11.84 10.75 -6.45
C SER A 68 -12.26 12.01 -5.71
#